data_AF-A0A9D6D3A4-F1
#
_entry.id   AF-A0A9D6D3A4-F1
#
_cell.length_a   1.000
_cell.length_b   1.000
_cell.length_c   1.000
_cell.angle_alpha   90.00
_cell.angle_beta   90.00
_cell.angle_gamma   90.00
#
_symmetry.space_group_name_H-M   'P 1'
#
loop_
_entity.id
_entity.type
_entity.pdbx_description
1 polymer ?
#
loop_
_entity_poly.entity_id
_entity_poly.type
_entity_poly.pdbx_seq_one_letter_code
_entity_poly.pdbx_strand_id
1 'polypeptide(L)'
;GTTVDRIVVDPAAVQVEGPRSTIETKDAVETLPVNVAGRRSTLTQSVGLALPEFVYPTRDRSVQVIVEITPEASMAGRQQRSGR
;
A
#
# COMPACT_ATOMS: atom_id res chain seq x y z
N GLY A 1 -0.21 19.06 5.58
CA GLY A 1 0.30 17.93 4.78
C GLY A 1 -0.83 16.98 4.46
N THR A 2 -0.50 15.73 4.18
CA THR A 2 -1.48 14.65 3.98
C THR A 2 -1.02 13.43 4.77
N THR A 3 -1.95 12.71 5.38
CA THR A 3 -1.66 11.51 6.18
C THR A 3 -2.19 10.28 5.44
N VAL A 4 -1.43 9.19 5.48
CA VAL A 4 -1.91 7.86 5.06
C VAL A 4 -2.51 7.20 6.28
N ASP A 5 -3.82 7.01 6.28
CA ASP A 5 -4.55 6.46 7.42
C ASP A 5 -4.60 4.94 7.40
N ARG A 6 -4.78 4.37 6.20
CA ARG A 6 -4.94 2.92 6.02
C ARG A 6 -4.46 2.49 4.65
N ILE A 7 -3.91 1.29 4.59
CA ILE A 7 -3.61 0.58 3.34
C ILE A 7 -4.35 -0.75 3.37
N VAL A 8 -5.11 -1.02 2.32
CA VAL A 8 -5.82 -2.29 2.10
C VAL A 8 -5.32 -2.90 0.80
N VAL A 9 -5.10 -4.21 0.79
CA VAL A 9 -4.64 -4.97 -0.36
C VAL A 9 -5.63 -6.10 -0.64
N ASP A 10 -6.10 -6.20 -1.88
CA ASP A 10 -7.04 -7.23 -2.32
C ASP A 10 -6.60 -7.84 -3.67
N PRO A 11 -6.40 -9.17 -3.78
CA PRO A 11 -6.48 -10.15 -2.69
C PRO A 11 -5.34 -9.99 -1.66
N ALA A 12 -5.61 -10.36 -0.41
CA ALA A 12 -4.62 -10.34 0.67
C ALA A 12 -3.55 -11.45 0.54
N ALA A 13 -3.80 -12.45 -0.30
CA ALA A 13 -2.88 -13.54 -0.59
C ALA A 13 -2.96 -13.91 -2.07
N VAL A 14 -1.84 -14.35 -2.62
CA VAL A 14 -1.70 -14.73 -4.02
C VAL A 14 -1.11 -16.14 -4.11
N GLN A 15 -1.43 -16.84 -5.21
CA GLN A 15 -0.86 -18.15 -5.48
C GLN A 15 0.31 -18.02 -6.43
N VAL A 16 1.43 -18.64 -6.07
CA VAL A 16 2.67 -18.62 -6.84
C VAL A 16 3.24 -20.02 -7.02
N GLU A 17 4.02 -20.19 -8.08
CA GLU A 17 4.72 -21.42 -8.41
C GLU A 17 6.19 -21.09 -8.74
N GLY A 18 7.10 -21.96 -8.32
CA GLY A 18 8.53 -21.79 -8.54
C GLY A 18 9.35 -22.79 -7.71
N PRO A 19 10.69 -22.68 -7.72
CA PRO A 19 11.56 -23.54 -6.94
C PRO A 19 11.22 -23.48 -5.45
N ARG A 20 11.07 -24.66 -4.83
CA ARG A 20 10.78 -24.79 -3.39
C ARG A 20 11.79 -24.03 -2.52
N SER A 21 13.08 -24.14 -2.87
CA SER A 21 14.17 -23.43 -2.18
C SER A 21 14.04 -21.91 -2.23
N THR A 22 13.37 -21.36 -3.25
CA THR A 22 13.14 -19.91 -3.36
C THR A 22 11.91 -19.51 -2.54
N ILE A 23 10.82 -20.28 -2.61
CA ILE A 23 9.56 -19.99 -1.91
C ILE A 23 9.70 -20.15 -0.40
N GLU A 24 10.34 -21.23 0.07
CA GLU A 24 10.45 -21.52 1.51
C GLU A 24 11.26 -20.49 2.31
N THR A 25 12.01 -19.63 1.62
CA THR A 25 12.79 -18.55 2.25
C THR A 25 12.01 -17.25 2.41
N LYS A 26 10.72 -17.23 2.01
CA LYS A 26 9.90 -16.02 1.94
C LYS A 26 8.56 -16.20 2.65
N ASP A 27 8.29 -15.28 3.57
CA ASP A 27 7.00 -15.20 4.25
C ASP A 27 6.01 -14.25 3.57
N ALA A 28 6.50 -13.40 2.65
CA ALA A 28 5.71 -12.40 1.93
C ALA A 28 6.24 -12.12 0.53
N VAL A 29 5.37 -11.59 -0.32
CA VAL A 29 5.71 -11.07 -1.65
C VAL A 29 5.51 -9.56 -1.62
N GLU A 30 6.52 -8.81 -2.05
CA GLU A 30 6.41 -7.35 -2.16
C GLU A 30 5.57 -6.95 -3.38
N THR A 31 4.87 -5.84 -3.29
CA THR A 31 4.25 -5.18 -4.45
C THR A 31 5.23 -4.19 -5.07
N LEU A 32 5.01 -3.81 -6.32
CA LEU A 32 5.69 -2.66 -6.90
C LEU A 32 5.33 -1.36 -6.14
N PRO A 33 6.19 -0.32 -6.17
CA PRO A 33 5.93 0.92 -5.44
C PRO A 33 4.65 1.63 -5.89
N VAL A 34 3.92 2.20 -4.92
CA VAL A 34 2.75 3.06 -5.15
C VAL A 34 3.12 4.51 -4.83
N ASN A 35 2.90 5.42 -5.78
CA ASN A 35 3.17 6.84 -5.58
C ASN A 35 1.95 7.58 -5.04
N VAL A 36 2.07 8.09 -3.81
CA VAL A 36 1.03 8.86 -3.12
C VAL A 36 1.29 10.38 -3.12
N ALA A 37 2.37 10.84 -3.75
CA ALA A 37 2.75 12.25 -3.75
C ALA A 37 1.63 13.14 -4.35
N GLY A 38 1.33 14.24 -3.66
CA GLY A 38 0.31 15.21 -4.08
C GLY A 38 -1.14 14.73 -3.95
N ARG A 39 -1.38 13.49 -3.53
CA ARG A 39 -2.73 12.98 -3.28
C ARG A 39 -3.28 13.61 -2.00
N ARG A 40 -4.60 13.85 -2.00
CA ARG A 40 -5.37 14.46 -0.89
C ARG A 40 -6.66 13.68 -0.58
N SER A 41 -6.82 12.53 -1.21
CA SER A 41 -7.99 11.66 -1.12
C SER A 41 -7.57 10.24 -1.42
N THR A 42 -8.43 9.28 -1.09
CA THR A 42 -8.22 7.85 -1.31
C THR A 42 -7.72 7.55 -2.72
N LEU A 43 -6.73 6.67 -2.80
CA LEU A 43 -6.16 6.14 -4.04
C LEU A 43 -6.49 4.66 -4.13
N THR A 44 -7.03 4.23 -5.28
CA THR A 44 -7.18 2.81 -5.61
C THR A 44 -6.37 2.53 -6.87
N GLN A 45 -5.42 1.60 -6.80
CA GLN A 45 -4.51 1.29 -7.89
C GLN A 45 -4.28 -0.21 -8.00
N SER A 46 -4.24 -0.74 -9.23
CA SER A 46 -3.75 -2.09 -9.49
C SER A 46 -2.22 -2.06 -9.54
N VAL A 47 -1.58 -2.91 -8.75
CA VAL A 47 -0.14 -2.92 -8.51
C VAL A 47 0.41 -4.31 -8.77
N GLY A 48 1.46 -4.39 -9.59
CA GLY A 48 2.14 -5.64 -9.87
C GLY A 48 2.88 -6.20 -8.64
N LEU A 49 3.20 -7.49 -8.69
CA LEU A 49 3.98 -8.17 -7.67
C LEU A 49 5.47 -8.15 -8.04
N ALA A 50 6.33 -7.85 -7.07
CA ALA A 50 7.78 -7.98 -7.19
C ALA A 50 8.18 -9.41 -6.81
N LEU A 51 8.01 -10.33 -7.76
CA LEU A 51 8.32 -11.75 -7.54
C LEU A 51 9.82 -12.03 -7.71
N PRO A 52 10.37 -12.96 -6.91
CA PRO A 52 11.72 -13.47 -7.10
C PRO A 52 11.92 -14.13 -8.47
N GLU A 53 13.19 -14.29 -8.85
CA GLU A 53 13.53 -15.02 -10.06
C GLU A 53 12.97 -16.45 -10.04
N PHE A 54 12.46 -16.89 -11.20
CA PHE A 54 11.83 -18.20 -11.38
C PHE A 54 10.58 -18.47 -10.52
N VAL A 55 9.99 -17.43 -9.91
CA VAL A 55 8.69 -17.52 -9.23
C VAL A 55 7.65 -16.73 -10.02
N TYR A 56 6.52 -17.37 -10.30
CA TYR A 56 5.46 -16.81 -11.14
C TYR A 56 4.10 -16.95 -10.46
N PRO A 57 3.18 -15.99 -10.66
CA PRO A 57 1.84 -16.10 -10.12
C PRO A 57 1.01 -17.05 -10.99
N THR A 58 0.21 -17.91 -10.36
CA THR A 58 -0.63 -18.89 -11.07
C THR A 58 -2.01 -18.34 -11.41
N ARG A 59 -2.48 -17.33 -10.67
CA ARG A 59 -3.77 -16.66 -10.87
C ARG A 59 -3.60 -15.14 -10.97
N ASP A 60 -3.32 -14.50 -9.83
CA ASP A 60 -3.33 -13.05 -9.71
C ASP A 60 -1.94 -12.45 -9.98
N ARG A 61 -1.81 -11.73 -11.10
CA ARG A 61 -0.55 -11.05 -11.50
C ARG A 61 -0.34 -9.70 -10.82
N SER A 62 -1.40 -9.18 -10.21
CA SER A 62 -1.45 -7.87 -9.57
C SER A 62 -2.49 -7.89 -8.46
N VAL A 63 -2.33 -6.99 -7.50
CA VAL A 63 -3.28 -6.76 -6.42
C VAL A 63 -3.85 -5.35 -6.52
N GLN A 64 -5.07 -5.17 -6.04
CA GLN A 64 -5.64 -3.85 -5.83
C GLN A 64 -5.15 -3.30 -4.49
N VAL A 65 -4.47 -2.17 -4.54
CA VAL A 65 -4.03 -1.42 -3.37
C VAL A 65 -4.94 -0.21 -3.21
N ILE A 66 -5.58 -0.11 -2.04
CA ILE A 66 -6.43 1.01 -1.65
C ILE A 66 -5.72 1.72 -0.50
N VAL A 67 -5.33 2.98 -0.75
CA VAL A 67 -4.67 3.84 0.23
C VAL A 67 -5.66 4.91 0.64
N GLU A 68 -6.10 4.87 1.90
CA GLU A 68 -6.91 5.92 2.51
C GLU A 68 -6.00 7.08 2.89
N ILE A 69 -6.29 8.26 2.33
CA ILE A 69 -5.47 9.45 2.47
C ILE A 69 -6.37 10.60 2.92
N THR A 70 -6.08 11.19 4.06
CA THR A 70 -6.77 12.39 4.56
C THR A 70 -5.85 13.61 4.56
N PRO A 71 -6.38 14.80 4.19
CA PRO A 71 -5.66 16.05 4.42
C PRO A 71 -5.33 16.16 5.91
N GLU A 72 -4.07 16.45 6.21
CA GLU A 72 -3.67 16.75 7.58
C GLU A 72 -4.44 18.01 8.00
N ALA A 73 -5.38 17.85 8.93
CA ALA A 73 -6.08 18.98 9.50
C ALA A 73 -5.03 19.87 10.15
N SER A 74 -4.77 21.04 9.57
CA SER A 74 -3.90 22.04 10.15
C SER A 74 -4.37 22.29 11.59
N MET A 75 -3.60 21.85 12.58
CA MET A 75 -3.76 22.17 14.00
C MET A 75 -3.49 23.68 14.23
N ALA A 76 -4.15 24.56 13.49
CA ALA A 76 -3.96 26.02 13.47
C ALA A 76 -5.23 26.77 13.93
N GLY A 77 -6.09 26.12 14.72
CA GLY A 77 -7.39 26.67 15.11
C GLY A 77 -7.67 26.80 16.61
N ARG A 78 -6.79 26.37 17.54
CA ARG A 78 -7.15 26.26 18.97
C ARG A 78 -6.41 27.16 19.96
N GLN A 79 -5.69 28.19 19.51
CA GLN A 79 -5.23 29.27 20.40
C GLN A 79 -6.00 30.57 20.12
N GLN A 80 -7.33 30.50 20.27
CA GLN A 80 -8.13 31.70 20.48
C GLN A 80 -8.21 32.00 21.98
N ARG A 81 -7.73 33.18 22.35
CA ARG A 81 -8.29 34.06 23.39
C ARG A 81 -8.20 33.56 24.84
N SER A 82 -7.03 33.77 25.45
CA SER A 82 -6.89 34.10 26.88
C SER A 82 -5.51 34.76 27.04
N GLY A 83 -5.30 35.92 27.65
CA GLY A 83 -6.16 36.73 28.48
C GLY A 83 -5.99 38.21 28.18
N ARG A 84 -6.97 38.95 28.70
CA ARG A 84 -7.14 40.39 28.67
C ARG A 84 -6.28 41.04 29.75
#